data_AF-A0A1H8JQQ2-F1
#
_entry.id   AF-A0A1H8JQQ2-F1
#
_cell.length_a   1.000
_cell.length_b   1.000
_cell.length_c   1.000
_cell.angle_alpha   90.00
_cell.angle_beta   90.00
_cell.angle_gamma   90.00
#
_symmetry.space_group_name_H-M   'P 1'
#
loop_
_entity.id
_entity.type
_entity.pdbx_description
1 polymer ?
#
loop_
_entity_poly.entity_id
_entity_poly.type
_entity_poly.pdbx_seq_one_letter_code
_entity_poly.pdbx_strand_id
1 'polypeptide(L)'
;MSVEPEASTEANLPVPRLALLPMIIFGSRWLQLPLYLGLIVAQCVYIVLFLKELWHLSWHAIDLTEQQIMMSVLALIDVVMISNLLVMVIVGGYETFVSRLDLQGHPDEPEWLGHVNASVLKIKLAMAIIGISSIALLRTFIEAGNLGSNRTDFTETGVMWQVLIHITFIASAIGIAYVDKLSDSGMRKHAE
;
A
#
# COMPACT_ATOMS: atom_id res chain seq x y z
N MET A 1 -22.63 -11.88 67.24
CA MET A 1 -23.39 -11.02 66.30
C MET A 1 -22.75 -11.22 64.94
N SER A 2 -23.34 -12.09 64.13
CA SER A 2 -22.87 -12.50 62.81
C SER A 2 -23.14 -11.38 61.80
N VAL A 3 -22.09 -10.85 61.20
CA VAL A 3 -22.19 -9.88 60.10
C VAL A 3 -22.44 -10.69 58.83
N GLU A 4 -23.66 -10.63 58.30
CA GLU A 4 -23.97 -11.16 56.97
C GLU A 4 -23.28 -10.30 55.90
N PRO A 5 -22.81 -10.89 54.78
CA PRO A 5 -22.30 -10.11 53.66
C PRO A 5 -23.50 -9.53 52.90
N GLU A 6 -23.60 -8.21 52.81
CA GLU A 6 -24.54 -7.56 51.89
C GLU A 6 -24.23 -8.02 50.46
N ALA A 7 -25.19 -8.72 49.85
CA ALA A 7 -25.16 -9.02 48.44
C ALA A 7 -25.28 -7.71 47.65
N SER A 8 -24.16 -7.25 47.08
CA SER A 8 -24.14 -6.12 46.15
C SER A 8 -25.04 -6.45 44.96
N THR A 9 -26.22 -5.85 44.94
CA THR A 9 -27.15 -5.91 43.82
C THR A 9 -26.48 -5.22 42.63
N GLU A 10 -25.90 -6.00 41.72
CA GLU A 10 -25.43 -5.46 40.44
C GLU A 10 -26.64 -4.91 39.69
N ALA A 11 -26.72 -3.59 39.61
CA ALA A 11 -27.69 -2.90 38.79
C ALA A 11 -27.45 -3.30 37.33
N ASN A 12 -28.37 -4.09 36.78
CA ASN A 12 -28.39 -4.48 35.37
C ASN A 12 -28.74 -3.22 34.55
N LEU A 13 -27.74 -2.39 34.25
CA LEU A 13 -27.91 -1.16 33.50
C LEU A 13 -28.41 -1.52 32.08
N PRO A 14 -29.53 -0.94 31.61
CA PRO A 14 -30.03 -1.22 30.28
C PRO A 14 -29.00 -0.78 29.23
N VAL A 15 -28.51 -1.73 28.42
CA VAL A 15 -27.68 -1.44 27.23
C VAL A 15 -28.40 -0.43 26.35
N PRO A 16 -27.83 0.77 26.08
CA PRO A 16 -28.47 1.77 25.25
C PRO A 16 -28.77 1.18 23.86
N ARG A 17 -30.04 1.21 23.43
CA ARG A 17 -30.39 0.85 22.05
C ARG A 17 -29.74 1.87 21.12
N LEU A 18 -28.78 1.42 20.32
CA LEU A 18 -28.10 2.25 19.33
C LEU A 18 -29.17 2.88 18.40
N ALA A 19 -29.17 4.21 18.30
CA ALA A 19 -30.00 4.91 17.34
C ALA A 19 -29.68 4.44 15.90
N LEU A 20 -30.66 4.54 14.99
CA LEU A 20 -30.54 4.07 13.60
C LEU A 20 -29.30 4.63 12.87
N LEU A 21 -28.96 5.90 13.15
CA LEU A 21 -27.80 6.58 12.54
C LEU A 21 -26.46 5.93 12.93
N PRO A 22 -26.13 5.75 14.23
CA PRO A 22 -24.98 4.94 14.64
C PRO A 22 -24.95 3.55 14.00
N MET A 23 -26.07 2.84 13.92
CA MET A 23 -26.11 1.49 13.34
C MET A 23 -25.70 1.48 11.87
N ILE A 24 -26.15 2.46 11.08
CA ILE A 24 -25.76 2.62 9.68
C ILE A 24 -24.28 3.00 9.55
N ILE A 25 -23.80 3.95 10.38
CA ILE A 25 -22.40 4.38 10.35
C ILE A 25 -21.46 3.22 10.72
N PHE A 26 -21.76 2.47 11.78
CA PHE A 26 -20.97 1.29 12.17
C PHE A 26 -21.07 0.14 11.16
N GLY A 27 -22.23 -0.09 10.56
CA GLY A 27 -22.45 -1.11 9.54
C GLY A 27 -21.71 -0.82 8.23
N SER A 28 -21.47 0.45 7.89
CA SER A 28 -20.82 0.87 6.64
C SER A 28 -19.41 0.29 6.44
N ARG A 29 -18.73 -0.10 7.52
CA ARG A 29 -17.40 -0.76 7.50
C ARG A 29 -17.43 -2.06 6.68
N TRP A 30 -18.52 -2.81 6.73
CA TRP A 30 -18.67 -4.07 5.99
C TRP A 30 -18.73 -3.87 4.47
N LEU A 31 -19.06 -2.66 3.99
CA LEU A 31 -19.02 -2.34 2.56
C LEU A 31 -17.60 -2.37 2.00
N GLN A 32 -16.57 -2.21 2.83
CA GLN A 32 -15.18 -2.24 2.39
C GLN A 32 -14.68 -3.68 2.14
N LEU A 33 -15.25 -4.67 2.82
CA LEU A 33 -14.87 -6.08 2.66
C LEU A 33 -14.97 -6.59 1.21
N PRO A 34 -16.08 -6.39 0.47
CA PRO A 34 -16.15 -6.79 -0.94
C PRO A 34 -15.20 -5.99 -1.84
N LEU A 35 -14.84 -4.75 -1.48
CA LEU A 35 -13.85 -3.98 -2.22
C LEU A 35 -12.45 -4.60 -2.07
N TYR A 36 -12.06 -4.99 -0.86
CA TYR A 36 -10.81 -5.70 -0.62
C TYR A 36 -10.77 -7.06 -1.32
N LEU A 37 -11.89 -7.79 -1.35
CA LEU A 37 -12.00 -9.02 -2.14
C LEU A 37 -11.80 -8.75 -3.64
N GLY A 38 -12.38 -7.67 -4.17
CA GLY A 38 -12.16 -7.23 -5.55
C GLY A 38 -10.69 -6.91 -5.84
N LEU A 39 -10.00 -6.26 -4.90
CA LEU A 39 -8.55 -5.99 -5.03
C LEU A 39 -7.72 -7.29 -5.02
N ILE A 40 -8.12 -8.31 -4.25
CA ILE A 40 -7.47 -9.63 -4.29
C ILE A 40 -7.67 -10.30 -5.66
N VAL A 41 -8.86 -10.20 -6.25
CA VAL A 41 -9.11 -10.71 -7.61
C VAL A 41 -8.25 -9.97 -8.63
N ALA A 42 -8.13 -8.64 -8.53
CA ALA A 42 -7.23 -7.86 -9.37
C ALA A 42 -5.77 -8.29 -9.20
N GLN A 43 -5.34 -8.59 -7.97
CA GLN A 43 -4.03 -9.14 -7.67
C GLN A 43 -3.78 -10.49 -8.38
N CYS A 44 -4.78 -11.38 -8.42
CA CYS A 44 -4.69 -12.62 -9.18
C CYS A 44 -4.52 -12.38 -10.69
N VAL A 45 -5.19 -11.37 -11.25
CA VAL A 45 -5.02 -10.99 -12.67
C VAL A 45 -3.58 -10.52 -12.93
N TYR A 46 -3.00 -9.73 -12.03
CA TYR A 46 -1.59 -9.32 -12.15
C TYR A 46 -0.62 -10.50 -12.10
N ILE A 47 -0.89 -11.53 -11.28
CA ILE A 47 -0.08 -12.76 -11.25
C ILE A 47 -0.13 -13.46 -12.62
N VAL A 48 -1.31 -13.56 -13.23
CA VAL A 48 -1.44 -14.15 -14.57
C VAL A 48 -0.68 -13.33 -15.63
N LEU A 49 -0.76 -11.99 -15.56
CA LEU A 49 -0.01 -11.10 -16.45
C LEU A 49 1.50 -11.29 -16.29
N PHE A 50 1.98 -11.36 -15.04
CA PHE A 50 3.39 -11.62 -14.74
C PHE A 50 3.87 -12.95 -15.32
N LEU A 51 3.10 -14.03 -15.12
CA LEU A 51 3.45 -15.35 -15.67
C LEU A 51 3.47 -15.34 -17.20
N LYS A 52 2.53 -14.63 -17.84
CA LYS A 52 2.51 -14.46 -19.29
C LYS A 52 3.75 -13.73 -19.80
N GLU A 53 4.12 -12.61 -19.18
CA GLU A 53 5.28 -11.81 -19.60
C GLU A 53 6.59 -12.57 -19.33
N LEU A 54 6.68 -13.29 -18.21
CA LEU A 54 7.81 -14.14 -17.88
C LEU A 54 7.95 -15.29 -18.87
N TRP A 55 6.84 -15.92 -19.25
CA TRP A 55 6.82 -16.96 -20.26
C TRP A 55 7.30 -16.43 -21.62
N HIS A 56 6.79 -15.26 -22.03
CA HIS A 56 7.18 -14.60 -23.27
C HIS A 56 8.68 -14.29 -23.30
N LEU A 57 9.22 -13.71 -22.22
CA LEU A 57 10.63 -13.43 -22.06
C LEU A 57 11.46 -14.72 -22.11
N SER A 58 11.05 -15.76 -21.40
CA SER A 58 11.80 -17.02 -21.31
C SER A 58 11.88 -17.73 -22.67
N TRP A 59 10.81 -17.68 -23.48
CA TRP A 59 10.78 -18.36 -24.78
C TRP A 59 11.49 -17.60 -25.89
N HIS A 60 11.49 -16.26 -25.83
CA HIS A 60 12.11 -15.40 -26.85
C HIS A 60 13.44 -14.78 -26.42
N ALA A 61 13.97 -15.10 -25.24
CA ALA A 61 15.19 -14.48 -24.69
C ALA A 61 16.39 -14.51 -25.64
N ILE A 62 16.47 -15.52 -26.52
CA ILE A 62 17.58 -15.68 -27.47
C ILE A 62 17.37 -14.84 -28.74
N ASP A 63 16.12 -14.52 -29.07
CA ASP A 63 15.74 -13.79 -30.28
C ASP A 63 15.53 -12.28 -30.04
N LEU A 64 15.33 -11.88 -28.78
CA LEU A 64 15.13 -10.48 -28.39
C LEU A 64 16.46 -9.70 -28.37
N THR A 65 16.39 -8.42 -28.74
CA THR A 65 17.53 -7.51 -28.55
C THR A 65 17.74 -7.19 -27.08
N GLU A 66 18.96 -6.77 -26.71
CA GLU A 66 19.29 -6.36 -25.33
C GLU A 66 18.30 -5.32 -24.78
N GLN A 67 17.88 -4.37 -25.62
CA GLN A 67 16.90 -3.35 -25.24
C GLN A 67 15.51 -3.94 -24.99
N GLN A 68 15.05 -4.88 -25.82
CA GLN A 68 13.76 -5.53 -25.61
C GLN A 68 13.77 -6.37 -24.34
N ILE A 69 14.86 -7.09 -24.07
CA ILE A 69 15.05 -7.84 -22.82
C ILE A 69 14.98 -6.88 -21.63
N MET A 70 15.70 -5.76 -21.68
CA MET A 70 15.65 -4.75 -20.63
C MET A 70 14.23 -4.20 -20.43
N MET A 71 13.51 -3.84 -21.49
CA MET A 71 12.13 -3.34 -21.39
C MET A 71 11.16 -4.37 -20.81
N SER A 72 11.27 -5.65 -21.19
CA SER A 72 10.44 -6.73 -20.61
C SER A 72 10.78 -6.96 -19.14
N VAL A 73 12.05 -6.88 -18.73
CA VAL A 73 12.44 -6.95 -17.32
C VAL A 73 11.89 -5.77 -16.53
N LEU A 74 11.96 -4.53 -17.06
CA LEU A 74 11.34 -3.37 -16.42
C LEU A 74 9.83 -3.54 -16.25
N ALA A 75 9.13 -4.10 -17.26
CA ALA A 75 7.69 -4.39 -17.17
C ALA A 75 7.38 -5.44 -16.09
N LEU A 76 8.19 -6.49 -15.96
CA LEU A 76 8.05 -7.49 -14.90
C LEU A 76 8.25 -6.87 -13.51
N ILE A 77 9.25 -6.00 -13.35
CA ILE A 77 9.50 -5.29 -12.09
C ILE A 77 8.30 -4.40 -11.73
N ASP A 78 7.73 -3.68 -12.69
CA ASP A 78 6.58 -2.79 -12.46
C ASP A 78 5.36 -3.55 -11.92
N VAL A 79 5.03 -4.71 -12.52
CA VAL A 79 3.93 -5.57 -12.04
C VAL A 79 4.15 -6.01 -10.59
N VAL A 80 5.39 -6.34 -10.21
CA VAL A 80 5.75 -6.72 -8.84
C VAL A 80 5.63 -5.53 -7.88
N MET A 81 6.04 -4.34 -8.30
CA MET A 81 5.94 -3.13 -7.47
C MET A 81 4.49 -2.74 -7.20
N ILE A 82 3.62 -2.77 -8.22
CA ILE A 82 2.18 -2.53 -8.06
C ILE A 82 1.55 -3.58 -7.14
N SER A 83 1.94 -4.85 -7.30
CA SER A 83 1.48 -5.95 -6.46
C SER A 83 1.81 -5.74 -4.97
N ASN A 84 3.03 -5.31 -4.67
CA ASN A 84 3.45 -5.05 -3.29
C ASN A 84 2.67 -3.87 -2.66
N LEU A 85 2.39 -2.84 -3.45
CA LEU A 85 1.54 -1.73 -3.02
C LEU A 85 0.09 -2.20 -2.77
N LEU A 86 -0.47 -3.02 -3.66
CA LEU A 86 -1.82 -3.56 -3.50
C LEU A 86 -1.96 -4.36 -2.21
N VAL A 87 -1.01 -5.25 -1.90
CA VAL A 87 -1.02 -6.00 -0.64
C VAL A 87 -1.00 -5.05 0.57
N MET A 88 -0.15 -4.03 0.54
CA MET A 88 -0.07 -3.01 1.59
C MET A 88 -1.41 -2.27 1.77
N VAL A 89 -2.09 -1.91 0.68
CA VAL A 89 -3.40 -1.24 0.71
C VAL A 89 -4.50 -2.16 1.22
N ILE A 90 -4.51 -3.43 0.79
CA ILE A 90 -5.51 -4.41 1.21
C ILE A 90 -5.40 -4.65 2.72
N VAL A 91 -4.20 -4.99 3.21
CA VAL A 91 -4.06 -5.36 4.62
C VAL A 91 -4.13 -4.14 5.53
N GLY A 92 -3.42 -3.06 5.21
CA GLY A 92 -3.46 -1.84 6.01
C GLY A 92 -4.86 -1.19 6.02
N GLY A 93 -5.58 -1.25 4.90
CA GLY A 93 -6.96 -0.79 4.81
C GLY A 93 -7.91 -1.65 5.64
N TYR A 94 -7.80 -2.98 5.53
CA TYR A 94 -8.60 -3.93 6.30
C TYR A 94 -8.39 -3.76 7.81
N GLU A 95 -7.13 -3.68 8.26
CA GLU A 95 -6.76 -3.46 9.65
C GLU A 95 -7.33 -2.15 10.21
N THR A 96 -7.19 -1.06 9.44
CA THR A 96 -7.61 0.29 9.86
C THR A 96 -9.13 0.42 9.91
N PHE A 97 -9.84 -0.09 8.90
CA PHE A 97 -11.25 0.25 8.69
C PHE A 97 -12.23 -0.90 8.90
N VAL A 98 -11.84 -2.17 8.83
CA VAL A 98 -12.77 -3.31 8.96
C VAL A 98 -12.57 -4.06 10.28
N SER A 99 -11.39 -4.64 10.49
CA SER A 99 -11.09 -5.41 11.70
C SER A 99 -9.61 -5.34 11.99
N ARG A 100 -9.26 -5.09 13.26
CA ARG A 100 -7.88 -5.29 13.72
C ARG A 100 -7.52 -6.76 13.55
N LEU A 101 -6.35 -7.02 12.99
CA LEU A 101 -5.78 -8.36 12.85
C LEU A 101 -4.94 -8.63 14.09
N ASP A 102 -5.48 -9.35 15.07
CA ASP A 102 -4.75 -9.70 16.31
C ASP A 102 -3.93 -10.98 16.08
N LEU A 103 -2.76 -10.83 15.45
CA LEU A 103 -1.87 -11.94 15.05
C LEU A 103 -0.71 -12.17 16.04
N GLN A 104 -0.78 -11.62 17.25
CA GLN A 104 0.31 -11.63 18.22
C GLN A 104 0.84 -13.04 18.50
N GLY A 105 2.08 -13.30 18.10
CA GLY A 105 2.78 -14.55 18.38
C GLY A 105 2.56 -15.68 17.38
N HIS A 106 1.98 -15.39 16.21
CA HIS A 106 1.88 -16.34 15.10
C HIS A 106 3.22 -16.37 14.31
N PRO A 107 3.76 -17.54 13.93
CA PRO A 107 5.01 -17.63 13.17
C PRO A 107 4.95 -16.92 11.79
N ASP A 108 3.76 -16.77 11.23
CA ASP A 108 3.51 -16.03 9.98
C ASP A 108 3.05 -14.58 10.21
N GLU A 109 3.20 -14.02 11.43
CA GLU A 109 2.98 -12.60 11.67
C GLU A 109 4.03 -11.80 10.89
N PRO A 110 3.63 -11.00 9.90
CA PRO A 110 4.57 -10.13 9.22
C PRO A 110 5.13 -9.13 10.23
N GLU A 111 6.44 -8.91 10.21
CA GLU A 111 7.10 -7.99 11.15
C GLU A 111 6.48 -6.57 11.09
N TRP A 112 5.86 -6.21 9.97
CA TRP A 112 5.13 -4.95 9.79
C TRP A 112 3.72 -4.90 10.38
N LEU A 113 3.15 -5.97 10.95
CA LEU A 113 1.85 -5.99 11.66
C LEU A 113 2.00 -5.90 13.19
N GLY A 114 3.04 -6.50 13.77
CA GLY A 114 3.16 -6.58 15.24
C GLY A 114 3.57 -5.28 15.95
N HIS A 115 4.17 -4.32 15.23
CA HIS A 115 4.65 -3.05 15.81
C HIS A 115 4.33 -1.82 14.94
N VAL A 116 3.21 -1.85 14.20
CA VAL A 116 2.89 -0.77 13.25
C VAL A 116 2.53 0.52 13.99
N ASN A 117 3.55 1.34 14.26
CA ASN A 117 3.35 2.77 14.32
C ASN A 117 2.77 3.19 12.96
N ALA A 118 1.61 3.85 12.95
CA ALA A 118 0.95 4.31 11.73
C ALA A 118 1.90 5.10 10.81
N SER A 119 2.96 5.66 11.37
CA SER A 119 4.09 6.28 10.70
C SER A 119 4.89 5.35 9.78
N VAL A 120 5.22 4.13 10.21
CA VAL A 120 5.99 3.15 9.40
C VAL A 120 5.18 2.72 8.18
N LEU A 121 3.86 2.54 8.34
CA LEU A 121 2.95 2.20 7.25
C LEU A 121 2.93 3.30 6.17
N LYS A 122 2.82 4.56 6.60
CA LYS A 122 2.83 5.73 5.70
C LYS A 122 4.15 5.88 4.95
N ILE A 123 5.28 5.68 5.63
CA ILE A 123 6.61 5.76 5.02
C ILE A 123 6.80 4.66 3.98
N LYS A 124 6.42 3.41 4.30
CA LYS A 124 6.51 2.27 3.36
C LYS A 124 5.66 2.48 2.11
N LEU A 125 4.45 3.01 2.27
CA LEU A 125 3.58 3.37 1.14
C LEU A 125 4.21 4.48 0.28
N ALA A 126 4.75 5.54 0.90
CA ALA A 126 5.40 6.63 0.17
C ALA A 126 6.63 6.16 -0.62
N MET A 127 7.47 5.30 -0.03
CA MET A 127 8.62 4.73 -0.72
C MET A 127 8.21 3.83 -1.90
N ALA A 128 7.15 3.03 -1.74
CA ALA A 128 6.63 2.20 -2.83
C ALA A 128 6.14 3.04 -4.01
N ILE A 129 5.38 4.12 -3.76
CA ILE A 129 4.88 5.03 -4.81
C ILE A 129 6.03 5.72 -5.55
N ILE A 130 7.05 6.19 -4.82
CA ILE A 130 8.25 6.77 -5.43
C ILE A 130 8.94 5.74 -6.32
N GLY A 131 9.15 4.52 -5.82
CA GLY A 131 9.80 3.44 -6.57
C GLY A 131 9.07 3.09 -7.88
N ILE A 132 7.74 2.93 -7.84
CA ILE A 132 6.92 2.70 -9.03
C ILE A 132 7.09 3.85 -10.04
N SER A 133 6.99 5.09 -9.57
CA SER A 133 7.16 6.28 -10.41
C SER A 133 8.56 6.39 -11.02
N SER A 134 9.62 6.01 -10.29
CA SER A 134 10.99 5.96 -10.81
C SER A 134 11.17 4.92 -11.90
N ILE A 135 10.60 3.72 -11.74
CA ILE A 135 10.69 2.65 -12.75
C ILE A 135 9.96 3.05 -14.03
N ALA A 136 8.79 3.67 -13.89
CA ALA A 136 8.05 4.23 -15.02
C ALA A 136 8.90 5.27 -15.78
N LEU A 137 9.61 6.15 -15.07
CA LEU A 137 10.51 7.14 -15.70
C LEU A 137 11.70 6.49 -16.40
N LEU A 138 12.28 5.46 -15.79
CA LEU A 138 13.39 4.73 -16.38
C LEU A 138 12.98 4.04 -17.69
N ARG A 139 11.78 3.43 -17.72
CA ARG A 139 11.20 2.86 -18.95
C ARG A 139 11.05 3.93 -20.03
N THR A 140 10.43 5.07 -19.70
CA THR A 140 10.27 6.19 -20.64
C THR A 140 11.62 6.72 -21.14
N PHE A 141 12.63 6.81 -20.28
CA PHE A 141 13.97 7.29 -20.65
C PHE A 141 14.66 6.35 -21.63
N ILE A 142 14.61 5.03 -21.39
CA ILE A 142 15.17 4.00 -22.27
C ILE A 142 14.48 4.02 -23.64
N GLU A 143 13.16 4.20 -23.65
CA GLU A 143 12.36 4.22 -24.87
C GLU A 143 12.61 5.52 -25.67
N ALA A 144 12.67 6.68 -25.00
CA ALA A 144 12.95 7.97 -25.63
C ALA A 144 14.40 8.13 -26.11
N GLY A 145 15.38 7.56 -25.39
CA GLY A 145 16.80 7.64 -25.73
C GLY A 145 17.20 6.88 -27.01
N ASN A 146 16.30 6.04 -27.54
CA ASN A 146 16.58 5.18 -28.69
C ASN A 146 15.90 5.62 -29.99
N LEU A 147 15.32 6.83 -30.05
CA LEU A 147 14.47 7.25 -31.16
C LEU A 147 15.00 8.51 -31.86
N GLY A 148 15.90 8.28 -32.83
CA GLY A 148 16.15 9.19 -33.95
C GLY A 148 15.15 9.03 -35.11
N SER A 149 13.94 8.49 -34.86
CA SER A 149 12.95 8.18 -35.89
C SER A 149 11.54 8.59 -35.44
N ASN A 150 10.84 9.29 -36.34
CA ASN A 150 9.57 10.02 -36.17
C ASN A 150 8.33 9.17 -35.85
N ARG A 151 8.31 8.33 -34.80
CA ARG A 151 7.07 7.79 -34.16
C ARG A 151 7.35 7.29 -32.75
N THR A 152 7.32 8.19 -31.77
CA THR A 152 7.35 7.83 -30.34
C THR A 152 6.02 8.23 -29.73
N ASP A 153 5.34 7.33 -29.04
CA ASP A 153 4.11 7.67 -28.29
C ASP A 153 4.40 8.65 -27.13
N PHE A 154 5.68 8.84 -26.80
CA PHE A 154 6.16 9.78 -25.80
C PHE A 154 6.49 11.13 -26.45
N THR A 155 5.79 12.17 -26.00
CA THR A 155 6.08 13.57 -26.34
C THR A 155 7.05 14.15 -25.31
N GLU A 156 7.87 15.12 -25.70
CA GLU A 156 8.71 15.90 -24.76
C GLU A 156 7.87 16.43 -23.59
N THR A 157 6.68 16.94 -23.90
CA THR A 157 5.70 17.39 -22.91
C THR A 157 5.29 16.27 -21.94
N GLY A 158 5.02 15.06 -22.44
CA GLY A 158 4.67 13.91 -21.61
C GLY A 158 5.80 13.51 -20.65
N VAL A 159 7.03 13.43 -21.14
CA VAL A 159 8.21 13.12 -20.30
C VAL A 159 8.42 14.20 -19.24
N MET A 160 8.29 15.48 -19.61
CA MET A 160 8.42 16.60 -18.67
C MET A 160 7.39 16.52 -17.54
N TRP A 161 6.12 16.23 -17.85
CA TRP A 161 5.08 16.04 -16.83
C TRP A 161 5.36 14.84 -15.93
N GLN A 162 5.87 13.75 -16.49
CA GLN A 162 6.25 12.57 -15.71
C GLN A 162 7.35 12.89 -14.70
N VAL A 163 8.37 13.67 -15.10
CA VAL A 163 9.45 14.13 -14.21
C VAL A 163 8.90 15.06 -13.13
N LEU A 164 8.01 16.01 -13.48
CA LEU A 164 7.42 16.95 -12.53
C LEU A 164 6.56 16.23 -11.48
N ILE A 165 5.76 15.25 -11.90
CA ILE A 165 4.97 14.40 -10.99
C ILE A 165 5.91 13.62 -10.06
N HIS A 166 7.00 13.06 -10.57
CA HIS A 166 7.96 12.32 -9.76
C HIS A 166 8.63 13.19 -8.70
N ILE A 167 9.06 14.40 -9.07
CA ILE A 167 9.59 15.39 -8.12
C ILE A 167 8.54 15.73 -7.05
N THR A 168 7.27 15.84 -7.43
CA THR A 168 6.16 16.06 -6.49
C THR A 168 6.00 14.91 -5.50
N PHE A 169 6.15 13.65 -5.93
CA PHE A 169 6.14 12.49 -5.02
C PHE A 169 7.33 12.47 -4.06
N ILE A 170 8.54 12.80 -4.54
CA ILE A 170 9.72 12.90 -3.68
C ILE A 170 9.51 13.99 -2.62
N ALA A 171 9.07 15.18 -3.03
CA ALA A 171 8.77 16.28 -2.11
C ALA A 171 7.71 15.89 -1.07
N SER A 172 6.66 15.17 -1.49
CA SER A 172 5.61 14.67 -0.60
C SER A 172 6.16 13.68 0.44
N ALA A 173 7.02 12.75 0.04
CA ALA A 173 7.62 11.79 0.97
C ALA A 173 8.57 12.44 1.97
N ILE A 174 9.35 13.44 1.53
CA ILE A 174 10.17 14.27 2.43
C ILE A 174 9.28 14.97 3.46
N GLY A 175 8.14 15.52 3.03
CA GLY A 175 7.14 16.13 3.92
C GLY A 175 6.60 15.14 4.97
N ILE A 176 6.25 13.92 4.54
CA ILE A 176 5.78 12.85 5.45
C ILE A 176 6.86 12.52 6.48
N ALA A 177 8.11 12.30 6.04
CA ALA A 177 9.22 11.98 6.93
C ALA A 177 9.53 13.12 7.92
N TYR A 178 9.39 14.38 7.48
CA TYR A 178 9.58 15.54 8.33
C TYR A 178 8.51 15.66 9.42
N VAL A 179 7.23 15.52 9.07
CA VAL A 179 6.10 15.52 10.03
C VAL A 179 6.24 14.38 11.03
N ASP A 180 6.68 13.21 10.57
CA ASP A 180 6.88 12.05 11.43
C ASP A 180 7.99 12.29 12.46
N LYS A 181 9.14 12.82 12.03
CA LYS A 181 10.26 13.19 12.91
C LYS A 181 9.86 14.22 13.96
N LEU A 182 9.05 15.21 13.59
CA LEU A 182 8.55 16.22 14.54
C LEU A 182 7.63 15.61 15.60
N SER A 183 6.77 14.67 15.18
CA SER A 183 5.83 13.99 16.08
C SER A 183 6.57 13.15 17.13
N ASP A 184 7.61 12.42 16.70
CA ASP A 184 8.46 11.62 17.60
C ASP A 184 9.30 12.50 18.56
N SER A 185 9.81 13.63 18.06
CA SER A 185 10.59 14.59 18.87
C SER A 185 9.75 15.30 19.95
N GLY A 186 8.46 15.54 19.70
CA GLY A 186 7.52 16.14 20.65
C GLY A 186 7.20 15.22 21.84
N MET A 187 7.09 13.91 21.59
CA MET A 187 6.89 12.90 22.63
C MET A 187 8.06 12.84 23.62
N ARG A 188 9.31 12.92 23.12
CA ARG A 188 10.51 12.80 23.96
C ARG A 188 10.70 13.99 24.93
N LYS A 189 10.25 15.19 24.55
CA LYS A 189 10.32 16.40 25.40
C LYS A 189 9.30 16.45 26.55
N HIS A 190 8.26 15.63 26.51
CA HIS A 190 7.26 15.54 27.60
C HIS A 190 7.57 14.42 28.60
N ALA A 191 8.57 13.58 28.31
CA ALA A 191 9.02 12.50 29.18
C ALA A 191 10.25 12.86 30.05
N GLU A 192 10.82 14.05 29.84
CA GLU A 192 11.87 14.67 30.66
C GLU A 192 11.27 15.78 31.54
#